data_AF-A0A658K4Z9-F1
#
_entry.id   AF-A0A658K4Z9-F1
#
_cell.length_a   1.000
_cell.length_b   1.000
_cell.length_c   1.000
_cell.angle_alpha   90.00
_cell.angle_beta   90.00
_cell.angle_gamma   90.00
#
_symmetry.space_group_name_H-M   'P 1'
#
loop_
_entity.id
_entity.type
_entity.pdbx_description
1 polymer ?
#
loop_
_entity_poly.entity_id
_entity_poly.type
_entity_poly.pdbx_seq_one_letter_code
_entity_poly.pdbx_strand_id
1 'polypeptide(L)' 'MIPVVALAAVEFGFMLGGSVVIETVFSLQGIGQLAWDAIARDDFPVVQAVVLLIAVIYIVLTLLADVLNALLDPRIRVK' A
#
# COMPACT_ATOMS: atom_id res chain seq x y z
N MET A 1 15.88 17.01 1.38
CA MET A 1 15.27 16.20 2.44
C MET A 1 14.29 15.29 1.74
N ILE A 2 14.49 13.96 1.74
CA ILE A 2 13.45 13.05 1.26
C ILE A 2 12.22 13.34 2.12
N PRO A 3 11.06 13.67 1.54
CA PRO A 3 9.92 14.09 2.33
C PRO A 3 9.53 12.95 3.27
N VAL A 4 9.48 13.23 4.57
CA VAL A 4 9.14 12.23 5.62
C VAL A 4 7.82 11.52 5.29
N VAL A 5 6.88 12.25 4.66
CA VAL A 5 5.58 11.73 4.25
C VAL A 5 5.69 10.70 3.11
N ALA A 6 6.59 10.93 2.15
CA ALA A 6 6.84 9.97 1.06
C ALA A 6 7.49 8.69 1.58
N LEU A 7 8.44 8.81 2.53
CA LEU A 7 9.04 7.66 3.20
C LEU A 7 8.00 6.85 3.99
N ALA A 8 7.12 7.51 4.73
CA ALA A 8 6.06 6.85 5.49
C ALA A 8 5.08 6.07 4.60
N ALA A 9 4.76 6.57 3.40
CA ALA A 9 3.90 5.87 2.44
C ALA A 9 4.56 4.57 1.92
N VAL A 10 5.87 4.59 1.68
CA VAL A 10 6.63 3.40 1.27
C VAL A 10 6.69 2.37 2.40
N GLU A 11 6.98 2.80 3.63
CA GLU A 11 6.97 1.93 4.82
C GLU A 11 5.59 1.29 5.03
N PHE A 12 4.51 2.04 4.82
CA PHE A 12 3.16 1.49 4.89
C PHE A 12 2.93 0.38 3.86
N GLY A 13 3.42 0.55 2.63
CA GLY A 13 3.40 -0.50 1.60
C GLY A 13 4.18 -1.75 2.02
N PHE A 14 5.35 -1.58 2.65
CA PHE A 14 6.11 -2.69 3.21
C PHE A 14 5.36 -3.41 4.34
N MET A 15 4.69 -2.68 5.21
CA MET A 15 3.87 -3.26 6.28
C MET A 15 2.70 -4.09 5.74
N LEU A 16 2.05 -3.66 4.65
CA LEU A 16 1.01 -4.44 3.99
C LEU A 16 1.57 -5.77 3.44
N GLY A 17 2.75 -5.74 2.82
CA GLY A 17 3.43 -6.96 2.36
C GLY A 17 3.79 -7.90 3.52
N GLY A 18 4.25 -7.36 4.64
CA GLY A 18 4.51 -8.12 5.87
C GLY A 18 3.23 -8.71 6.51
N SER A 19 2.10 -8.02 6.42
CA SER A 19 0.81 -8.52 6.96
C SER A 19 0.35 -9.78 6.25
N VAL A 20 0.62 -9.95 4.94
CA VAL A 20 0.32 -11.18 4.20
C VAL A 20 0.97 -12.40 4.85
N VAL A 21 2.23 -12.28 5.26
CA VAL A 21 2.96 -13.38 5.91
C VAL A 21 2.35 -13.68 7.29
N ILE A 22 1.99 -12.65 8.04
CA ILE A 22 1.36 -12.82 9.36
C ILE A 22 -0.01 -13.49 9.21
N GLU A 23 -0.83 -13.03 8.27
CA GLU A 23 -2.17 -13.56 8.02
C GLU A 23 -2.12 -15.02 7.57
N THR A 24 -1.20 -15.38 6.69
CA THR A 24 -1.03 -16.76 6.20
C THR A 24 -0.50 -17.70 7.28
N VAL A 25 0.52 -17.29 8.05
CA VAL A 25 1.11 -18.13 9.10
C VAL A 25 0.15 -18.36 10.27
N PHE A 26 -0.57 -17.33 10.69
CA PHE A 26 -1.52 -17.42 11.82
C PHE A 26 -2.95 -17.76 11.40
N SER A 27 -3.19 -18.02 10.10
CA SER A 27 -4.54 -18.30 9.55
C SER A 27 -5.58 -17.22 9.89
N LEU A 28 -5.15 -15.95 9.90
CA LEU A 28 -6.04 -14.81 10.13
C LEU A 28 -6.75 -14.43 8.84
N GLN A 29 -8.08 -14.38 8.90
CA GLN A 29 -8.94 -14.04 7.76
C GLN A 29 -8.74 -12.57 7.35
N GLY A 30 -7.86 -12.38 6.36
CA GLY A 30 -7.54 -11.07 5.78
C GLY A 30 -7.35 -11.12 4.27
N ILE A 31 -7.10 -9.94 3.69
CA ILE A 31 -6.92 -9.78 2.23
C ILE A 31 -5.62 -10.44 1.77
N GLY A 32 -4.59 -10.47 2.61
CA GLY A 32 -3.33 -11.15 2.32
C GLY A 32 -3.49 -12.67 2.26
N GLN A 33 -4.24 -13.25 3.20
CA GLN A 33 -4.58 -14.67 3.15
C GLN A 33 -5.42 -15.01 1.91
N LEU A 34 -6.42 -14.18 1.57
CA LEU A 34 -7.22 -14.33 0.34
C LEU A 34 -6.36 -14.29 -0.92
N ALA A 35 -5.40 -13.37 -0.99
CA ALA A 35 -4.46 -13.28 -2.10
C ALA A 35 -3.64 -14.56 -2.24
N TRP A 36 -3.13 -15.07 -1.12
CA TRP A 36 -2.35 -16.32 -1.08
C TRP A 36 -3.17 -17.51 -1.56
N ASP A 37 -4.40 -17.67 -1.05
CA ASP A 37 -5.29 -18.76 -1.45
C ASP A 37 -5.68 -18.68 -2.92
N ALA A 38 -5.89 -17.47 -3.45
CA ALA A 38 -6.17 -17.25 -4.87
C ALA A 38 -4.98 -17.62 -5.76
N ILE A 39 -3.75 -17.25 -5.35
CA ILE A 39 -2.52 -17.67 -6.07
C ILE A 39 -2.38 -19.20 -6.04
N ALA A 40 -2.60 -19.82 -4.88
CA ALA A 40 -2.47 -21.27 -4.74
C ALA A 40 -3.52 -22.07 -5.53
N ARG A 41 -4.66 -21.46 -5.86
CA ARG A 41 -5.76 -22.06 -6.64
C ARG A 41 -5.79 -21.62 -8.10
N ASP A 42 -4.78 -20.89 -8.57
CA ASP A 42 -4.73 -20.28 -9.91
C ASP A 42 -5.97 -19.41 -10.23
N ASP A 43 -6.55 -18.78 -9.22
CA ASP A 43 -7.71 -17.89 -9.35
C ASP A 43 -7.26 -16.48 -9.78
N PHE A 44 -6.91 -16.36 -11.06
CA PHE A 44 -6.41 -15.11 -11.65
C PHE A 44 -7.35 -13.90 -11.45
N PRO A 45 -8.68 -14.03 -11.60
CA PRO A 45 -9.60 -12.92 -11.32
C PRO A 45 -9.45 -12.34 -9.91
N VAL A 46 -9.37 -13.20 -8.89
CA VAL A 46 -9.24 -12.75 -7.50
C VAL A 46 -7.88 -12.12 -7.25
N VAL A 47 -6.79 -12.72 -7.75
CA VAL A 47 -5.45 -12.14 -7.66
C VAL A 47 -5.42 -10.76 -8.29
N GLN A 48 -5.98 -10.60 -9.49
CA GLN A 48 -6.03 -9.32 -10.18
C GLN A 48 -6.84 -8.28 -9.37
N ALA A 49 -7.98 -8.66 -8.80
CA ALA A 49 -8.78 -7.77 -7.97
C ALA A 49 -8.01 -7.28 -6.73
N VAL A 50 -7.28 -8.17 -6.05
CA VAL A 50 -6.46 -7.83 -4.89
C VAL A 50 -5.31 -6.90 -5.30
N VAL A 51 -4.59 -7.22 -6.37
CA VAL A 51 -3.49 -6.38 -6.86
C VAL A 51 -3.99 -4.99 -7.23
N LEU A 52 -5.14 -4.90 -7.91
CA LEU A 52 -5.73 -3.63 -8.31
C LEU A 52 -6.17 -2.81 -7.10
N LEU A 53 -6.78 -3.45 -6.09
CA LEU A 53 -7.13 -2.81 -4.83
C LEU A 53 -5.90 -2.21 -4.12
N ILE A 54 -4.82 -3.00 -3.97
CA ILE A 54 -3.57 -2.55 -3.34
C ILE A 54 -2.95 -1.41 -4.14
N ALA A 55 -2.93 -1.51 -5.48
CA ALA A 55 -2.41 -0.46 -6.34
C ALA A 55 -3.18 0.86 -6.20
N VAL A 56 -4.51 0.81 -6.16
CA VAL A 56 -5.33 2.01 -5.93
C VAL A 56 -5.06 2.62 -4.56
N ILE A 57 -4.98 1.81 -3.50
CA ILE A 57 -4.64 2.29 -2.15
C ILE A 57 -3.26 2.97 -2.17
N TYR A 58 -2.27 2.35 -2.80
CA TYR A 58 -0.92 2.90 -2.88
C TYR A 58 -0.90 4.25 -3.62
N ILE A 59 -1.57 4.34 -4.76
CA ILE A 59 -1.69 5.59 -5.52
C ILE A 59 -2.36 6.68 -4.67
N VAL A 60 -3.44 6.35 -3.96
CA VAL A 60 -4.13 7.31 -3.07
C VAL A 60 -3.20 7.76 -1.94
N LEU A 61 -2.47 6.85 -1.31
CA LEU A 61 -1.53 7.19 -0.24
C LEU A 61 -0.37 8.05 -0.75
N THR A 62 0.19 7.73 -1.91
CA THR A 62 1.24 8.54 -2.53
C THR A 62 0.71 9.93 -2.91
N LEU A 63 -0.48 10.02 -3.49
CA LEU A 63 -1.09 11.31 -3.84
C LEU A 63 -1.38 12.15 -2.59
N LEU A 64 -1.89 11.54 -1.52
CA LEU A 64 -2.06 12.20 -0.23
C LEU A 64 -0.72 12.67 0.33
N ALA A 65 0.33 11.84 0.22
CA ALA A 65 1.67 12.22 0.65
C ALA A 65 2.20 13.42 -0.13
N ASP A 66 2.01 13.46 -1.44
CA ASP A 66 2.42 14.57 -2.29
C ASP A 66 1.64 15.86 -1.97
N VAL A 67 0.32 15.76 -1.76
CA VAL A 67 -0.52 16.90 -1.34
C VAL A 67 -0.09 17.43 0.03
N LEU A 68 0.16 16.53 1.00
CA LEU A 68 0.65 16.89 2.32
C LEU A 68 2.03 17.52 2.23
N ASN A 69 2.94 16.97 1.43
CA ASN A 69 4.25 17.57 1.19
C ASN A 69 4.12 18.96 0.57
N ALA A 70 3.23 19.16 -0.40
CA ALA A 70 2.99 20.46 -1.00
C ALA A 70 2.41 21.49 0.01
N LEU A 71 1.59 21.04 0.95
CA LEU A 71 1.04 21.87 2.03
C LEU A 71 2.08 22.19 3.13
N LEU A 72 2.92 21.21 3.48
CA LEU A 72 3.93 21.35 4.53
C LEU A 72 5.18 22.08 4.04
N ASP A 73 5.52 22.02 2.75
CA ASP A 73 6.70 22.69 2.21
C ASP A 73 6.43 24.20 1.99
N PRO A 74 6.97 25.10 2.85
CA PRO A 74 6.74 26.54 2.74
C PRO A 74 7.45 27.15 1.52
N ARG A 75 8.29 26.37 0.81
CA ARG A 75 9.12 26.83 -0.31
C ARG A 75 8.40 26.83 -1.66
N ILE A 76 7.26 26.15 -1.80
CA ILE A 76 6.38 26.29 -2.99
C ILE A 76 5.68 27.66 -2.98
N ARG A 77 5.64 28.33 -1.82
CA ARG A 77 5.27 29.73 -1.69
C ARG A 77 6.45 30.63 -2.10
N VAL A 78 6.98 30.43 -3.32
CA VAL A 78 7.75 31.49 -3.96
C VAL A 78 6.76 32.61 -4.23
N LYS A 79 7.14 33.78 -3.75
CA LYS A 79 6.48 35.07 -3.86
C LYS A 79 5.97 35.36 -5.27
#